data_AF-A0A813BW45-F1
#
_entry.id   AF-A0A813BW45-F1
#
_cell.length_a   1.000
_cell.length_b   1.000
_cell.length_c   1.000
_cell.angle_alpha   90.00
_cell.angle_beta   90.00
_cell.angle_gamma   90.00
#
_symmetry.space_group_name_H-M   'P 1'
#
loop_
_entity.id
_entity.type
_entity.pdbx_description
1 polymer ?
#
loop_
_entity_poly.entity_id
_entity_poly.type
_entity_poly.pdbx_seq_one_letter_code
_entity_poly.pdbx_strand_id
1 'polypeptide(L)'
;METARQIISSPVIHTKQAAMLNLTARVWYEAAGVETLSLFNQAQTSTDLEPFLQRLFSWVANQQPLAALPHILALPSSPLRERLFVNVAYGVDVKDVDAIIKIIDDLPVDERGRVASIAGEALARKAPERALLWADTLTDAQAARILKTALRLIADTDPLRAINLAKRMSDKHSVDVIRNALAVLSSTDPLEAITQYEQLPDSWWKSRALLGLVNGWGANDPAAAANWLASVDTPPGQENLMTTLGRLWAQSEPLAAADYLSQLPEHTRLAWLKGIVRATSDKAPEDNLEWIQRFRDEKYFPQLLTYSMESLYRQNHSVALGYVMAMDEVNRNIALPGLIRRTASNDAALAATWLPEITDASYRKAATETVVDNWIKHDLTGAEQWINDLPEGDIKDTALASMMIHGGAAENVSLAANIKNRETRLAAYLGSTMPYYCAKISVSFLQQIPLNPEQWRSVETRLRLTLIYWILCYRWLNLIITPARVDQVILTLGLVGALFLVLYVTFLGSDGDTYRTLRRYGTVVFFGFTFLAQLLFAKRIIDAEISSPMVRWKYRMAIFI
;
A
#
# COMPACT_ATOMS: atom_id res chain seq x y z
N MET A 1 13.26 5.22 -56.17
CA MET A 1 14.02 6.10 -55.24
C MET A 1 13.67 7.57 -55.40
N GLU A 2 13.65 8.14 -56.61
CA GLU A 2 13.32 9.55 -56.87
C GLU A 2 11.92 9.96 -56.40
N THR A 3 10.91 9.13 -56.68
CA THR A 3 9.53 9.32 -56.25
C THR A 3 9.38 9.28 -54.73
N ALA A 4 10.22 8.49 -54.04
CA ALA A 4 10.22 8.41 -52.58
C ALA A 4 10.89 9.63 -51.92
N ARG A 5 11.94 10.19 -52.54
CA ARG A 5 12.53 11.48 -52.13
C ARG A 5 11.53 12.62 -52.24
N GLN A 6 10.73 12.64 -53.30
CA GLN A 6 9.67 13.65 -53.50
C GLN A 6 8.51 13.52 -52.51
N ILE A 7 8.20 12.30 -52.06
CA ILE A 7 7.17 12.07 -51.04
C ILE A 7 7.67 12.54 -49.67
N ILE A 8 8.91 12.20 -49.28
CA ILE A 8 9.52 12.59 -48.00
C ILE A 8 9.69 14.12 -47.88
N SER A 9 9.94 14.83 -48.98
CA SER A 9 10.07 16.30 -48.98
C SER A 9 8.74 17.06 -49.02
N SER A 10 7.59 16.36 -49.03
CA SER A 10 6.28 17.00 -49.09
C SER A 10 5.80 17.45 -47.69
N PRO A 11 5.46 18.73 -47.50
CA PRO A 11 5.06 19.29 -46.19
C PRO A 11 3.70 18.76 -45.69
N VAL A 12 2.98 17.97 -46.49
CA VAL A 12 1.66 17.39 -46.16
C VAL A 12 1.77 16.21 -45.17
N ILE A 13 2.95 15.61 -44.98
CA ILE A 13 3.14 14.39 -44.16
C ILE A 13 3.09 14.66 -42.64
N HIS A 14 3.28 15.91 -42.21
CA HIS A 14 3.36 16.25 -40.78
C HIS A 14 2.07 16.02 -39.98
N THR A 15 0.90 15.89 -40.63
CA THR A 15 -0.40 15.85 -39.94
C THR A 15 -1.09 14.49 -39.86
N LYS A 16 -0.58 13.42 -40.49
CA LYS A 16 -1.15 12.06 -40.39
C LYS A 16 -0.08 10.96 -40.26
N GLN A 17 0.58 10.91 -39.09
CA GLN A 17 1.88 10.25 -38.87
C GLN A 17 1.90 8.74 -38.50
N ALA A 18 0.80 8.01 -38.51
CA ALA A 18 0.81 6.58 -38.14
C ALA A 18 0.40 5.66 -39.29
N ALA A 19 -0.79 5.87 -39.87
CA ALA A 19 -1.30 5.03 -40.94
C ALA A 19 -0.51 5.17 -42.26
N MET A 20 -0.09 6.40 -42.60
CA MET A 20 0.65 6.68 -43.84
C MET A 20 2.10 6.17 -43.77
N LEU A 21 2.70 6.18 -42.58
CA LEU A 21 4.02 5.64 -42.28
C LEU A 21 4.04 4.10 -42.31
N ASN A 22 2.98 3.45 -41.83
CA ASN A 22 2.78 2.00 -41.98
C ASN A 22 2.56 1.60 -43.44
N LEU A 23 1.81 2.41 -44.21
CA LEU A 23 1.60 2.17 -45.64
C LEU A 23 2.90 2.34 -46.43
N THR A 24 3.71 3.36 -46.13
CA THR A 24 5.02 3.56 -46.78
C THR A 24 6.02 2.47 -46.41
N ALA A 25 6.10 2.04 -45.15
CA ALA A 25 6.97 0.92 -44.77
C ALA A 25 6.58 -0.39 -45.48
N ARG A 26 5.27 -0.68 -45.61
CA ARG A 26 4.75 -1.84 -46.32
C ARG A 26 4.99 -1.77 -47.83
N VAL A 27 4.76 -0.60 -48.44
CA VAL A 27 5.03 -0.34 -49.87
C VAL A 27 6.53 -0.43 -50.17
N TRP A 28 7.39 0.06 -49.27
CA TRP A 28 8.84 -0.10 -49.41
C TRP A 28 9.29 -1.56 -49.30
N TYR A 29 8.67 -2.36 -48.44
CA TYR A 29 9.00 -3.78 -48.32
C TYR A 29 8.55 -4.59 -49.54
N GLU A 30 7.32 -4.36 -50.02
CA GLU A 30 6.81 -5.00 -51.25
C GLU A 30 7.59 -4.54 -52.50
N ALA A 31 8.07 -3.29 -52.54
CA ALA A 31 8.90 -2.75 -53.63
C ALA A 31 10.39 -3.13 -53.53
N ALA A 32 10.92 -3.38 -52.33
CA ALA A 32 12.32 -3.71 -52.09
C ALA A 32 12.57 -5.22 -52.05
N GLY A 33 11.77 -6.03 -52.73
CA GLY A 33 11.91 -7.49 -52.77
C GLY A 33 13.34 -7.93 -53.09
N VAL A 34 14.14 -8.18 -52.03
CA VAL A 34 15.57 -8.60 -51.96
C VAL A 34 16.58 -7.56 -51.41
N GLU A 35 16.25 -6.27 -51.17
CA GLU A 35 17.26 -5.27 -50.74
C GLU A 35 16.97 -4.45 -49.46
N THR A 36 16.28 -5.03 -48.47
CA THR A 36 16.14 -4.42 -47.13
C THR A 36 17.49 -4.15 -46.42
N LEU A 37 18.51 -4.94 -46.75
CA LEU A 37 19.88 -4.80 -46.26
C LEU A 37 20.63 -3.57 -46.79
N SER A 38 20.39 -3.16 -48.04
CA SER A 38 21.10 -2.02 -48.63
C SER A 38 20.61 -0.71 -48.01
N LEU A 39 19.31 -0.63 -47.74
CA LEU A 39 18.68 0.44 -46.95
C LEU A 39 19.20 0.47 -45.50
N PHE A 40 19.43 -0.69 -44.87
CA PHE A 40 20.04 -0.78 -43.54
C PHE A 40 21.43 -0.11 -43.50
N ASN A 41 22.30 -0.40 -44.47
CA ASN A 41 23.64 0.20 -44.55
C ASN A 41 23.62 1.69 -44.89
N GLN A 42 22.70 2.16 -45.74
CA GLN A 42 22.57 3.58 -46.09
C GLN A 42 21.93 4.42 -44.98
N ALA A 43 21.12 3.80 -44.13
CA ALA A 43 20.39 4.47 -43.06
C ALA A 43 21.23 4.74 -41.80
N GLN A 44 22.24 3.91 -41.51
CA GLN A 44 23.15 4.09 -40.38
C GLN A 44 23.92 5.43 -40.41
N THR A 45 23.99 6.08 -41.56
CA THR A 45 24.74 7.33 -41.77
C THR A 45 23.85 8.58 -41.76
N SER A 46 22.52 8.44 -41.60
CA SER A 46 21.56 9.54 -41.64
C SER A 46 20.93 9.79 -40.25
N THR A 47 21.23 10.94 -39.65
CA THR A 47 20.68 11.38 -38.35
C THR A 47 19.20 11.82 -38.42
N ASP A 48 18.65 12.04 -39.61
CA ASP A 48 17.32 12.67 -39.78
C ASP A 48 16.15 11.66 -39.87
N LEU A 49 16.44 10.35 -39.85
CA LEU A 49 15.47 9.29 -40.14
C LEU A 49 15.24 8.30 -38.98
N GLU A 50 15.81 8.54 -37.80
CA GLU A 50 15.81 7.60 -36.68
C GLU A 50 14.41 7.05 -36.29
N PRO A 51 13.33 7.86 -36.21
CA PRO A 51 11.99 7.35 -35.87
C PRO A 51 11.35 6.49 -36.97
N PHE A 52 11.70 6.75 -38.25
CA PHE A 52 11.23 5.98 -39.39
C PHE A 52 11.95 4.62 -39.45
N LEU A 53 13.27 4.65 -39.29
CA LEU A 53 14.13 3.47 -39.28
C LEU A 53 13.79 2.55 -38.11
N GLN A 54 13.57 3.11 -36.92
CA GLN A 54 13.14 2.34 -35.76
C GLN A 54 11.83 1.58 -36.03
N ARG A 55 10.84 2.19 -36.69
CA ARG A 55 9.56 1.53 -37.03
C ARG A 55 9.73 0.45 -38.10
N LEU A 56 10.51 0.73 -39.15
CA LEU A 56 10.82 -0.24 -40.19
C LEU A 56 11.54 -1.45 -39.61
N PHE A 57 12.58 -1.23 -38.79
CA PHE A 57 13.32 -2.30 -38.13
C PHE A 57 12.45 -3.08 -37.15
N SER A 58 11.55 -2.41 -36.41
CA SER A 58 10.62 -3.10 -35.51
C SER A 58 9.65 -4.00 -36.27
N TRP A 59 9.17 -3.56 -37.43
CA TRP A 59 8.29 -4.36 -38.28
C TRP A 59 9.02 -5.54 -38.91
N VAL A 60 10.22 -5.33 -39.47
CA VAL A 60 11.04 -6.41 -40.05
C VAL A 60 11.45 -7.43 -39.00
N ALA A 61 11.88 -6.99 -37.82
CA ALA A 61 12.23 -7.89 -36.71
C ALA A 61 11.03 -8.76 -36.26
N ASN A 62 9.81 -8.25 -36.38
CA ASN A 62 8.59 -9.00 -36.04
C ASN A 62 8.17 -9.96 -37.17
N GLN A 63 8.27 -9.56 -38.44
CA GLN A 63 7.83 -10.37 -39.58
C GLN A 63 8.87 -11.39 -40.07
N GLN A 64 10.15 -11.06 -39.99
CA GLN A 64 11.28 -11.88 -40.42
C GLN A 64 12.42 -11.88 -39.38
N PRO A 65 12.17 -12.43 -38.19
CA PRO A 65 13.05 -12.34 -37.03
C PRO A 65 14.47 -12.86 -37.30
N LEU A 66 14.60 -14.03 -37.95
CA LEU A 66 15.91 -14.63 -38.24
C LEU A 66 16.71 -13.85 -39.29
N ALA A 67 16.04 -13.31 -40.32
CA ALA A 67 16.69 -12.51 -41.35
C ALA A 67 17.15 -11.14 -40.81
N ALA A 68 16.42 -10.58 -39.84
CA ALA A 68 16.78 -9.31 -39.20
C ALA A 68 17.98 -9.43 -38.24
N LEU A 69 18.26 -10.63 -37.74
CA LEU A 69 19.16 -10.83 -36.60
C LEU A 69 20.63 -10.47 -36.88
N PRO A 70 21.26 -10.85 -38.01
CA PRO A 70 22.63 -10.42 -38.33
C PRO A 70 22.78 -8.89 -38.38
N HIS A 71 21.73 -8.20 -38.84
CA HIS A 71 21.70 -6.73 -38.89
C HIS A 71 21.62 -6.11 -37.52
N ILE A 72 20.75 -6.65 -36.66
CA ILE A 72 20.61 -6.18 -35.27
C ILE A 72 21.94 -6.38 -34.53
N LEU A 73 22.61 -7.53 -34.74
CA LEU A 73 23.91 -7.83 -34.13
C LEU A 73 25.04 -6.91 -34.60
N ALA A 74 24.94 -6.35 -35.82
CA ALA A 74 25.90 -5.39 -36.35
C ALA A 74 25.74 -3.97 -35.78
N LEU A 75 24.60 -3.64 -35.14
CA LEU A 75 24.39 -2.34 -34.51
C LEU A 75 25.26 -2.21 -33.24
N PRO A 76 25.71 -1.00 -32.87
CA PRO A 76 26.35 -0.79 -31.57
C PRO A 76 25.36 -1.09 -30.43
N SER A 77 25.90 -1.50 -29.28
CA SER A 77 25.11 -1.71 -28.05
C SER A 77 24.38 -0.42 -27.70
N SER A 78 23.05 -0.45 -27.78
CA SER A 78 22.18 0.72 -27.68
C SER A 78 20.76 0.32 -27.28
N PRO A 79 19.96 1.25 -26.71
CA PRO A 79 18.55 0.98 -26.41
C PRO A 79 17.71 0.58 -27.63
N LEU A 80 18.11 1.05 -28.83
CA LEU A 80 17.48 0.65 -30.08
C LEU A 80 17.73 -0.84 -30.36
N ARG A 81 18.99 -1.29 -30.30
CA ARG A 81 19.36 -2.70 -30.50
C ARG A 81 18.64 -3.61 -29.52
N GLU A 82 18.58 -3.22 -28.23
CA GLU A 82 17.84 -3.93 -27.19
C GLU A 82 16.34 -4.08 -27.51
N ARG A 83 15.68 -3.01 -27.96
CA ARG A 83 14.26 -3.06 -28.40
C ARG A 83 14.06 -3.95 -29.62
N LEU A 84 15.01 -3.97 -30.55
CA LEU A 84 14.91 -4.82 -31.74
C LEU A 84 15.02 -6.30 -31.38
N PHE A 85 15.82 -6.68 -30.39
CA PHE A 85 15.83 -8.04 -29.84
C PHE A 85 14.46 -8.47 -29.29
N VAL A 86 13.76 -7.55 -28.62
CA VAL A 86 12.39 -7.82 -28.14
C VAL A 86 11.45 -8.10 -29.32
N ASN A 87 11.54 -7.33 -30.40
CA ASN A 87 10.72 -7.55 -31.59
C ASN A 87 11.04 -8.87 -32.29
N VAL A 88 12.32 -9.26 -32.36
CA VAL A 88 12.74 -10.60 -32.84
C VAL A 88 12.11 -11.68 -31.97
N ALA A 89 12.19 -11.54 -30.64
CA ALA A 89 11.63 -12.51 -29.71
C ALA A 89 10.08 -12.61 -29.79
N TYR A 90 9.38 -11.52 -30.16
CA TYR A 90 7.95 -11.58 -30.43
C TYR A 90 7.61 -12.21 -31.79
N GLY A 91 8.46 -12.00 -32.80
CA GLY A 91 8.27 -12.50 -34.15
C GLY A 91 8.64 -13.97 -34.36
N VAL A 92 9.53 -14.51 -33.51
CA VAL A 92 10.10 -15.85 -33.68
C VAL A 92 9.07 -16.97 -33.54
N ASP A 93 9.26 -18.02 -34.35
CA ASP A 93 8.53 -19.29 -34.23
C ASP A 93 9.07 -20.12 -33.06
N VAL A 94 8.22 -20.98 -32.49
CA VAL A 94 8.57 -21.84 -31.34
C VAL A 94 9.83 -22.68 -31.58
N LYS A 95 10.02 -23.19 -32.81
CA LYS A 95 11.17 -24.02 -33.21
C LYS A 95 12.51 -23.25 -33.19
N ASP A 96 12.46 -21.94 -33.29
CA ASP A 96 13.63 -21.07 -33.43
C ASP A 96 14.00 -20.37 -32.10
N VAL A 97 13.23 -20.58 -31.04
CA VAL A 97 13.46 -19.99 -29.71
C VAL A 97 14.83 -20.35 -29.15
N ASP A 98 15.26 -21.62 -29.26
CA ASP A 98 16.55 -22.09 -28.74
C ASP A 98 17.74 -21.38 -29.44
N ALA A 99 17.58 -21.04 -30.73
CA ALA A 99 18.59 -20.29 -31.47
C ALA A 99 18.70 -18.85 -30.97
N ILE A 100 17.58 -18.19 -30.67
CA ILE A 100 17.58 -16.83 -30.11
C ILE A 100 18.16 -16.82 -28.70
N ILE A 101 17.80 -17.80 -27.85
CA ILE A 101 18.37 -17.95 -26.50
C ILE A 101 19.89 -18.03 -26.55
N LYS A 102 20.43 -18.90 -27.41
CA LYS A 102 21.88 -19.05 -27.59
C LYS A 102 22.54 -17.73 -27.99
N ILE A 103 21.93 -17.00 -28.93
CA ILE A 103 22.45 -15.71 -29.38
C ILE A 103 22.45 -14.67 -28.26
N ILE A 104 21.43 -14.66 -27.40
CA ILE A 104 21.39 -13.79 -26.22
C ILE A 104 22.48 -14.18 -25.23
N ASP A 105 22.71 -15.47 -25.02
CA ASP A 105 23.72 -15.98 -24.09
C ASP A 105 25.16 -15.68 -24.54
N ASP A 106 25.39 -15.59 -25.85
CA ASP A 106 26.68 -15.22 -26.45
C ASP A 106 26.96 -13.70 -26.41
N LEU A 107 26.00 -12.85 -25.98
CA LEU A 107 26.20 -11.40 -25.85
C LEU A 107 27.16 -11.05 -24.69
N PRO A 108 27.83 -9.89 -24.75
CA PRO A 108 28.60 -9.37 -23.63
C PRO A 108 27.76 -9.31 -22.35
N VAL A 109 28.35 -9.63 -21.18
CA VAL A 109 27.64 -9.81 -19.89
C VAL A 109 26.65 -8.67 -19.58
N ASP A 110 27.08 -7.42 -19.76
CA ASP A 110 26.23 -6.25 -19.47
C ASP A 110 25.01 -6.16 -20.40
N GLU A 111 25.17 -6.49 -21.68
CA GLU A 111 24.09 -6.47 -22.67
C GLU A 111 23.19 -7.72 -22.54
N ARG A 112 23.79 -8.90 -22.36
CA ARG A 112 23.09 -10.18 -22.12
C ARG A 112 22.03 -10.01 -21.05
N GLY A 113 22.39 -9.40 -19.92
CA GLY A 113 21.46 -9.24 -18.82
C GLY A 113 20.25 -8.35 -19.13
N ARG A 114 20.49 -7.25 -19.83
CA ARG A 114 19.41 -6.33 -20.26
C ARG A 114 18.52 -7.00 -21.30
N VAL A 115 19.11 -7.59 -22.33
CA VAL A 115 18.41 -8.26 -23.43
C VAL A 115 17.62 -9.48 -22.90
N ALA A 116 18.22 -10.32 -22.06
CA ALA A 116 17.52 -11.45 -21.45
C ALA A 116 16.30 -11.00 -20.64
N SER A 117 16.41 -9.91 -19.88
CA SER A 117 15.28 -9.41 -19.09
C SER A 117 14.10 -8.89 -19.93
N ILE A 118 14.34 -8.39 -21.14
CA ILE A 118 13.30 -7.78 -21.99
C ILE A 118 12.77 -8.75 -23.05
N ALA A 119 13.68 -9.46 -23.74
CA ALA A 119 13.33 -10.40 -24.79
C ALA A 119 12.86 -11.74 -24.19
N GLY A 120 13.36 -12.11 -23.01
CA GLY A 120 13.00 -13.37 -22.38
C GLY A 120 11.54 -13.48 -21.96
N GLU A 121 10.85 -12.37 -21.69
CA GLU A 121 9.40 -12.38 -21.50
C GLU A 121 8.67 -12.78 -22.80
N ALA A 122 9.09 -12.23 -23.94
CA ALA A 122 8.49 -12.56 -25.23
C ALA A 122 8.78 -14.03 -25.61
N LEU A 123 9.99 -14.51 -25.37
CA LEU A 123 10.35 -15.92 -25.57
C LEU A 123 9.55 -16.85 -24.63
N ALA A 124 9.35 -16.47 -23.37
CA ALA A 124 8.50 -17.21 -22.43
C ALA A 124 7.05 -17.32 -22.90
N ARG A 125 6.54 -16.31 -23.61
CA ARG A 125 5.20 -16.35 -24.22
C ARG A 125 5.09 -17.33 -25.39
N LYS A 126 6.21 -17.58 -26.08
CA LYS A 126 6.26 -18.51 -27.22
C LYS A 126 6.50 -19.94 -26.78
N ALA A 127 7.47 -20.14 -25.89
CA ALA A 127 7.92 -21.44 -25.43
C ALA A 127 8.17 -21.40 -23.91
N PRO A 128 7.11 -21.45 -23.08
CA PRO A 128 7.24 -21.31 -21.64
C PRO A 128 8.13 -22.39 -21.02
N GLU A 129 8.05 -23.63 -21.53
CA GLU A 129 8.89 -24.75 -21.10
C GLU A 129 10.38 -24.49 -21.33
N ARG A 130 10.74 -24.00 -22.51
CA ARG A 130 12.13 -23.66 -22.83
C ARG A 130 12.61 -22.47 -22.01
N ALA A 131 11.75 -21.48 -21.81
CA ALA A 131 12.07 -20.30 -21.02
C ALA A 131 12.27 -20.62 -19.53
N LEU A 132 11.58 -21.62 -18.96
CA LEU A 132 11.86 -22.11 -17.61
C LEU A 132 13.28 -22.67 -17.51
N LEU A 133 13.65 -23.58 -18.42
CA LEU A 133 14.99 -24.18 -18.44
C LEU A 133 16.08 -23.13 -18.63
N TRP A 134 15.81 -22.12 -19.46
CA TRP A 134 16.75 -21.03 -19.67
C TRP A 134 16.86 -20.10 -18.46
N ALA A 135 15.77 -19.85 -17.74
CA ALA A 135 15.83 -19.02 -16.54
C ALA A 135 16.74 -19.61 -15.45
N ASP A 136 16.88 -20.94 -15.37
CA ASP A 136 17.82 -21.62 -14.45
C ASP A 136 19.30 -21.32 -14.76
N THR A 137 19.62 -20.80 -15.95
CA THR A 137 21.00 -20.44 -16.35
C THR A 137 21.33 -18.96 -16.19
N LEU A 138 20.35 -18.15 -15.75
CA LEU A 138 20.47 -16.70 -15.61
C LEU A 138 20.66 -16.28 -14.14
N THR A 139 21.03 -15.02 -13.93
CA THR A 139 21.07 -14.45 -12.57
C THR A 139 19.65 -14.26 -12.00
N ASP A 140 19.50 -14.28 -10.67
CA ASP A 140 18.21 -14.21 -9.98
C ASP A 140 17.27 -13.09 -10.46
N ALA A 141 17.83 -11.89 -10.70
CA ALA A 141 17.06 -10.72 -11.13
C ALA A 141 16.49 -10.87 -12.56
N GLN A 142 17.21 -11.55 -13.46
CA GLN A 142 16.80 -11.79 -14.84
C GLN A 142 15.83 -12.97 -14.92
N ALA A 143 16.14 -14.05 -14.20
CA ALA A 143 15.33 -15.26 -14.10
C ALA A 143 13.92 -14.95 -13.57
N ALA A 144 13.79 -14.09 -12.55
CA ALA A 144 12.51 -13.81 -11.90
C ALA A 144 11.39 -13.35 -12.86
N ARG A 145 11.70 -12.49 -13.84
CA ARG A 145 10.70 -12.00 -14.82
C ARG A 145 10.27 -13.08 -15.81
N ILE A 146 11.23 -13.86 -16.28
CA ILE A 146 11.01 -14.95 -17.24
C ILE A 146 10.21 -16.07 -16.57
N LEU A 147 10.64 -16.50 -15.38
CA LEU A 147 9.94 -17.50 -14.56
C LEU A 147 8.50 -17.09 -14.29
N LYS A 148 8.26 -15.84 -13.86
CA LYS A 148 6.89 -15.34 -13.62
C LYS A 148 6.00 -15.47 -14.86
N THR A 149 6.51 -15.12 -16.03
CA THR A 149 5.74 -15.13 -17.27
C THR A 149 5.49 -16.56 -17.74
N ALA A 150 6.54 -17.39 -17.77
CA ALA A 150 6.45 -18.78 -18.17
C ALA A 150 5.51 -19.57 -17.25
N LEU A 151 5.68 -19.45 -15.94
CA LEU A 151 4.84 -20.14 -14.96
C LEU A 151 3.37 -19.70 -15.00
N ARG A 152 3.09 -18.42 -15.28
CA ARG A 152 1.71 -17.97 -15.46
C ARG A 152 1.06 -18.62 -16.68
N LEU A 153 1.78 -18.75 -17.79
CA LEU A 153 1.23 -19.39 -18.99
C LEU A 153 1.06 -20.90 -18.80
N ILE A 154 1.99 -21.53 -18.09
CA ILE A 154 1.85 -22.93 -17.69
C ILE A 154 0.65 -23.09 -16.75
N ALA A 155 0.39 -22.13 -15.86
CA ALA A 155 -0.77 -22.17 -14.97
C ALA A 155 -2.11 -22.21 -15.73
N ASP A 156 -2.18 -21.61 -16.92
CA ASP A 156 -3.39 -21.61 -17.75
C ASP A 156 -3.67 -22.97 -18.39
N THR A 157 -2.63 -23.80 -18.63
CA THR A 157 -2.75 -25.11 -19.30
C THR A 157 -2.57 -26.31 -18.36
N ASP A 158 -1.71 -26.17 -17.35
CA ASP A 158 -1.33 -27.18 -16.36
C ASP A 158 -1.09 -26.50 -15.00
N PRO A 159 -2.17 -26.15 -14.28
CA PRO A 159 -2.07 -25.44 -13.01
C PRO A 159 -1.37 -26.24 -11.92
N LEU A 160 -1.49 -27.58 -11.91
CA LEU A 160 -0.82 -28.43 -10.93
C LEU A 160 0.69 -28.35 -11.06
N ARG A 161 1.19 -28.46 -12.30
CA ARG A 161 2.62 -28.32 -12.54
C ARG A 161 3.12 -26.93 -12.21
N ALA A 162 2.38 -25.87 -12.56
CA ALA A 162 2.73 -24.51 -12.19
C ALA A 162 2.83 -24.32 -10.67
N ILE A 163 1.89 -24.87 -9.88
CA ILE A 163 1.93 -24.85 -8.41
C ILE A 163 3.18 -25.55 -7.88
N ASN A 164 3.46 -26.75 -8.39
CA ASN A 164 4.62 -27.54 -7.93
C ASN A 164 5.95 -26.88 -8.25
N LEU A 165 6.07 -26.22 -9.40
CA LEU A 165 7.26 -25.45 -9.77
C LEU A 165 7.39 -24.20 -8.88
N ALA A 166 6.29 -23.46 -8.68
CA ALA A 166 6.28 -22.26 -7.85
C ALA A 166 6.64 -22.55 -6.37
N LYS A 167 6.17 -23.68 -5.82
CA LYS A 167 6.52 -24.14 -4.45
C LYS A 167 8.04 -24.32 -4.26
N ARG A 168 8.79 -24.67 -5.32
CA ARG A 168 10.25 -24.85 -5.24
C ARG A 168 11.03 -23.54 -5.20
N MET A 169 10.49 -22.49 -5.81
CA MET A 169 11.14 -21.17 -5.87
C MET A 169 11.17 -20.44 -4.52
N SER A 170 10.19 -20.72 -3.65
CA SER A 170 10.10 -20.20 -2.27
C SER A 170 10.21 -18.68 -2.11
N ASP A 171 9.99 -17.92 -3.18
CA ASP A 171 10.15 -16.47 -3.20
C ASP A 171 8.80 -15.72 -3.15
N LYS A 172 8.82 -14.40 -2.98
CA LYS A 172 7.57 -13.63 -2.91
C LYS A 172 6.80 -13.61 -4.25
N HIS A 173 7.47 -13.87 -5.36
CA HIS A 173 6.86 -13.80 -6.70
C HIS A 173 6.10 -15.07 -7.07
N SER A 174 6.49 -16.23 -6.52
CA SER A 174 5.82 -17.50 -6.76
C SER A 174 4.41 -17.58 -6.17
N VAL A 175 4.06 -16.74 -5.19
CA VAL A 175 2.66 -16.63 -4.70
C VAL A 175 1.70 -16.15 -5.78
N ASP A 176 2.08 -15.19 -6.63
CA ASP A 176 1.21 -14.71 -7.70
C ASP A 176 0.91 -15.84 -8.70
N VAL A 177 1.91 -16.69 -8.97
CA VAL A 177 1.75 -17.87 -9.82
C VAL A 177 0.80 -18.87 -9.17
N ILE A 178 1.02 -19.22 -7.89
CA ILE A 178 0.14 -20.16 -7.18
C ILE A 178 -1.29 -19.64 -7.13
N ARG A 179 -1.49 -18.35 -6.86
CA ARG A 179 -2.83 -17.73 -6.87
C ARG A 179 -3.51 -17.89 -8.22
N ASN A 180 -2.81 -17.60 -9.33
CA ASN A 180 -3.39 -17.70 -10.66
C ASN A 180 -3.67 -19.18 -11.04
N ALA A 181 -2.73 -20.08 -10.74
CA ALA A 181 -2.90 -21.52 -10.98
C ALA A 181 -4.05 -22.11 -10.16
N LEU A 182 -4.22 -21.70 -8.90
CA LEU A 182 -5.38 -22.09 -8.10
C LEU A 182 -6.68 -21.52 -8.67
N ALA A 183 -6.68 -20.32 -9.26
CA ALA A 183 -7.88 -19.80 -9.93
C ALA A 183 -8.26 -20.65 -11.14
N VAL A 184 -7.31 -21.04 -11.98
CA VAL A 184 -7.58 -21.93 -13.12
C VAL A 184 -8.01 -23.32 -12.65
N LEU A 185 -7.27 -23.91 -11.72
CA LEU A 185 -7.59 -25.24 -11.17
C LEU A 185 -8.96 -25.25 -10.52
N SER A 186 -9.27 -24.29 -9.64
CA SER A 186 -10.57 -24.25 -8.94
C SER A 186 -11.76 -23.96 -9.85
N SER A 187 -11.54 -23.41 -11.04
CA SER A 187 -12.60 -23.28 -12.03
C SER A 187 -13.01 -24.63 -12.65
N THR A 188 -12.12 -25.63 -12.64
CA THR A 188 -12.36 -26.94 -13.27
C THR A 188 -12.48 -28.08 -12.24
N ASP A 189 -11.63 -28.08 -11.23
CA ASP A 189 -11.60 -29.02 -10.11
C ASP A 189 -11.34 -28.28 -8.78
N PRO A 190 -12.42 -27.81 -8.11
CA PRO A 190 -12.31 -27.14 -6.82
C PRO A 190 -11.71 -28.01 -5.70
N LEU A 191 -11.95 -29.32 -5.71
CA LEU A 191 -11.50 -30.22 -4.64
C LEU A 191 -9.99 -30.44 -4.69
N GLU A 192 -9.45 -30.63 -5.90
CA GLU A 192 -8.00 -30.69 -6.09
C GLU A 192 -7.37 -29.33 -5.76
N ALA A 193 -8.01 -28.21 -6.11
CA ALA A 193 -7.52 -26.88 -5.73
C ALA A 193 -7.42 -26.70 -4.21
N ILE A 194 -8.42 -27.16 -3.44
CA ILE A 194 -8.39 -27.14 -1.97
C ILE A 194 -7.23 -28.00 -1.46
N THR A 195 -7.04 -29.18 -2.03
CA THR A 195 -5.95 -30.09 -1.63
C THR A 195 -4.59 -29.43 -1.85
N GLN A 196 -4.37 -28.78 -2.99
CA GLN A 196 -3.14 -28.05 -3.28
C GLN A 196 -2.93 -26.82 -2.39
N TYR A 197 -4.03 -26.11 -2.08
CA TYR A 197 -4.03 -24.97 -1.16
C TYR A 197 -3.62 -25.38 0.25
N GLU A 198 -4.13 -26.49 0.77
CA GLU A 198 -3.84 -26.93 2.13
C GLU A 198 -2.38 -27.34 2.33
N GLN A 199 -1.73 -27.81 1.26
CA GLN A 199 -0.31 -28.16 1.24
C GLN A 199 0.64 -26.96 1.16
N LEU A 200 0.13 -25.72 1.14
CA LEU A 200 1.00 -24.54 1.15
C LEU A 200 1.70 -24.39 2.51
N PRO A 201 3.00 -24.05 2.52
CA PRO A 201 3.86 -24.18 3.71
C PRO A 201 3.52 -23.21 4.84
N ASP A 202 3.19 -21.94 4.52
CA ASP A 202 3.01 -20.87 5.51
C ASP A 202 1.69 -20.10 5.35
N SER A 203 1.22 -19.51 6.46
CA SER A 203 0.00 -18.68 6.53
C SER A 203 0.00 -17.49 5.57
N TRP A 204 1.17 -16.88 5.31
CA TRP A 204 1.29 -15.78 4.36
C TRP A 204 0.95 -16.18 2.91
N TRP A 205 1.38 -17.38 2.50
CA TRP A 205 1.06 -17.96 1.20
C TRP A 205 -0.43 -18.30 1.12
N LYS A 206 -0.95 -19.00 2.14
CA LYS A 206 -2.36 -19.36 2.24
C LYS A 206 -3.27 -18.13 2.14
N SER A 207 -2.97 -17.03 2.84
CA SER A 207 -3.81 -15.83 2.76
C SER A 207 -3.89 -15.21 1.36
N ARG A 208 -2.79 -15.23 0.59
CA ARG A 208 -2.77 -14.65 -0.77
C ARG A 208 -3.30 -15.60 -1.85
N ALA A 209 -3.06 -16.89 -1.67
CA ALA A 209 -3.46 -17.94 -2.60
C ALA A 209 -4.97 -18.21 -2.55
N LEU A 210 -5.59 -18.08 -1.37
CA LEU A 210 -7.02 -18.33 -1.15
C LEU A 210 -7.92 -17.50 -2.07
N LEU A 211 -7.54 -16.24 -2.34
CA LEU A 211 -8.26 -15.38 -3.27
C LEU A 211 -8.36 -15.98 -4.68
N GLY A 212 -7.31 -16.66 -5.14
CA GLY A 212 -7.30 -17.32 -6.44
C GLY A 212 -8.33 -18.44 -6.50
N LEU A 213 -8.28 -19.34 -5.52
CA LEU A 213 -9.23 -20.45 -5.38
C LEU A 213 -10.67 -19.96 -5.32
N VAL A 214 -10.96 -18.95 -4.48
CA VAL A 214 -12.31 -18.38 -4.34
C VAL A 214 -12.79 -17.73 -5.63
N ASN A 215 -11.92 -17.00 -6.35
CA ASN A 215 -12.29 -16.36 -7.61
C ASN A 215 -12.55 -17.38 -8.73
N GLY A 216 -11.71 -18.40 -8.86
CA GLY A 216 -11.84 -19.42 -9.90
C GLY A 216 -13.07 -20.28 -9.71
N TRP A 217 -13.26 -20.79 -8.49
CA TRP A 217 -14.46 -21.56 -8.15
C TRP A 217 -15.72 -20.69 -8.26
N GLY A 218 -15.69 -19.49 -7.67
CA GLY A 218 -16.85 -18.60 -7.65
C GLY A 218 -17.28 -18.09 -9.04
N ALA A 219 -16.40 -18.15 -10.03
CA ALA A 219 -16.74 -17.78 -11.41
C ALA A 219 -17.69 -18.80 -12.06
N ASN A 220 -17.64 -20.07 -11.64
CA ASN A 220 -18.44 -21.15 -12.20
C ASN A 220 -19.55 -21.62 -11.25
N ASP A 221 -19.27 -21.68 -9.95
CA ASP A 221 -20.24 -22.07 -8.91
C ASP A 221 -20.05 -21.21 -7.64
N PRO A 222 -20.59 -19.97 -7.65
CA PRO A 222 -20.48 -19.06 -6.52
C PRO A 222 -21.21 -19.55 -5.26
N ALA A 223 -22.26 -20.36 -5.39
CA ALA A 223 -23.00 -20.91 -4.26
C ALA A 223 -22.17 -21.95 -3.50
N ALA A 224 -21.58 -22.91 -4.22
CA ALA A 224 -20.70 -23.90 -3.60
C ALA A 224 -19.44 -23.27 -3.01
N ALA A 225 -18.82 -22.32 -3.72
CA ALA A 225 -17.66 -21.58 -3.22
C ALA A 225 -17.98 -20.81 -1.92
N ALA A 226 -19.15 -20.17 -1.84
CA ALA A 226 -19.58 -19.44 -0.65
C ALA A 226 -19.86 -20.39 0.53
N ASN A 227 -20.50 -21.53 0.29
CA ASN A 227 -20.73 -22.54 1.32
C ASN A 227 -19.42 -23.10 1.89
N TRP A 228 -18.49 -23.44 1.00
CA TRP A 228 -17.19 -23.90 1.42
C TRP A 228 -16.46 -22.83 2.24
N LEU A 229 -16.37 -21.59 1.74
CA LEU A 229 -15.68 -20.51 2.45
C LEU A 229 -16.32 -20.16 3.80
N ALA A 230 -17.64 -20.30 3.92
CA ALA A 230 -18.37 -20.12 5.17
C ALA A 230 -18.16 -21.27 6.16
N SER A 231 -17.79 -22.46 5.68
CA SER A 231 -17.48 -23.64 6.50
C SER A 231 -16.04 -23.69 7.00
N VAL A 232 -15.12 -22.95 6.39
CA VAL A 232 -13.72 -22.88 6.83
C VAL A 232 -13.66 -22.11 8.16
N ASP A 233 -12.96 -22.66 9.14
CA ASP A 233 -12.74 -21.99 10.42
C ASP A 233 -11.81 -20.78 10.27
N THR A 234 -12.37 -19.58 10.39
CA THR A 234 -11.62 -18.29 10.40
C THR A 234 -10.62 -18.11 9.24
N PRO A 235 -11.06 -18.24 7.96
CA PRO A 235 -10.15 -18.12 6.83
C PRO A 235 -9.55 -16.70 6.77
N PRO A 236 -8.27 -16.55 6.40
CA PRO A 236 -7.63 -15.25 6.29
C PRO A 236 -8.40 -14.32 5.34
N GLY A 237 -8.92 -13.21 5.88
CA GLY A 237 -9.66 -12.23 5.08
C GLY A 237 -11.04 -12.70 4.62
N GLN A 238 -11.72 -13.56 5.38
CA GLN A 238 -13.08 -14.07 5.08
C GLN A 238 -14.05 -12.99 4.60
N GLU A 239 -14.10 -11.85 5.30
CA GLU A 239 -14.98 -10.73 4.93
C GLU A 239 -14.71 -10.23 3.50
N ASN A 240 -13.43 -10.04 3.13
CA ASN A 240 -13.06 -9.57 1.79
C ASN A 240 -13.37 -10.62 0.71
N LEU A 241 -13.22 -11.90 1.04
CA LEU A 241 -13.50 -13.00 0.12
C LEU A 241 -15.00 -13.17 -0.10
N MET A 242 -15.82 -13.10 0.96
CA MET A 242 -17.29 -13.11 0.86
C MET A 242 -17.81 -11.89 0.09
N THR A 243 -17.22 -10.71 0.31
CA THR A 243 -17.51 -9.51 -0.49
C THR A 243 -17.17 -9.74 -1.97
N THR A 244 -16.07 -10.43 -2.25
CA THR A 244 -15.64 -10.72 -3.62
C THR A 244 -16.59 -11.71 -4.31
N LEU A 245 -16.98 -12.79 -3.64
CA LEU A 245 -17.95 -13.76 -4.17
C LEU A 245 -19.32 -13.14 -4.41
N GLY A 246 -19.86 -12.40 -3.43
CA GLY A 246 -21.15 -11.74 -3.57
C GLY A 246 -21.15 -10.76 -4.74
N ARG A 247 -20.04 -10.02 -4.94
CA ARG A 247 -19.86 -9.15 -6.11
C ARG A 247 -19.79 -9.95 -7.41
N LEU A 248 -19.02 -11.03 -7.44
CA LEU A 248 -18.81 -11.84 -8.65
C LEU A 248 -20.12 -12.46 -9.13
N TRP A 249 -20.91 -13.04 -8.24
CA TRP A 249 -22.21 -13.60 -8.60
C TRP A 249 -23.20 -12.50 -9.01
N ALA A 250 -23.25 -11.38 -8.28
CA ALA A 250 -24.15 -10.29 -8.61
C ALA A 250 -23.79 -9.55 -9.92
N GLN A 251 -22.58 -9.73 -10.45
CA GLN A 251 -22.24 -9.21 -11.77
C GLN A 251 -23.09 -9.85 -12.88
N SER A 252 -23.47 -11.12 -12.77
CA SER A 252 -24.36 -11.79 -13.74
C SER A 252 -25.79 -11.84 -13.22
N GLU A 253 -25.99 -12.28 -11.98
CA GLU A 253 -27.30 -12.66 -11.42
C GLU A 253 -27.51 -12.04 -10.03
N PRO A 254 -27.77 -10.71 -9.94
CA PRO A 254 -27.89 -10.01 -8.67
C PRO A 254 -29.05 -10.50 -7.79
N LEU A 255 -30.17 -10.93 -8.41
CA LEU A 255 -31.31 -11.48 -7.67
C LEU A 255 -30.97 -12.86 -7.06
N ALA A 256 -30.32 -13.74 -7.82
CA ALA A 256 -29.90 -15.05 -7.31
C ALA A 256 -28.89 -14.91 -6.16
N ALA A 257 -27.91 -14.00 -6.29
CA ALA A 257 -26.97 -13.69 -5.22
C ALA A 257 -27.68 -13.14 -3.97
N ALA A 258 -28.70 -12.31 -4.14
CA ALA A 258 -29.50 -11.77 -3.03
C ALA A 258 -30.33 -12.85 -2.34
N ASP A 259 -31.01 -13.71 -3.11
CA ASP A 259 -31.84 -14.80 -2.58
C ASP A 259 -31.00 -15.83 -1.81
N TYR A 260 -29.71 -15.96 -2.14
CA TYR A 260 -28.77 -16.83 -1.44
C TYR A 260 -28.45 -16.38 -0.01
N LEU A 261 -28.74 -15.13 0.36
CA LEU A 261 -28.38 -14.54 1.66
C LEU A 261 -28.87 -15.39 2.85
N SER A 262 -30.05 -16.00 2.75
CA SER A 262 -30.64 -16.79 3.84
C SER A 262 -29.86 -18.07 4.13
N GLN A 263 -29.11 -18.59 3.15
CA GLN A 263 -28.28 -19.80 3.29
C GLN A 263 -26.93 -19.51 3.96
N LEU A 264 -26.54 -18.24 4.02
CA LEU A 264 -25.25 -17.83 4.57
C LEU A 264 -25.31 -17.66 6.08
N PRO A 265 -24.24 -18.02 6.82
CA PRO A 265 -24.11 -17.70 8.23
C PRO A 265 -24.16 -16.20 8.49
N GLU A 266 -24.80 -15.81 9.59
CA GLU A 266 -25.05 -14.41 9.95
C GLU A 266 -23.81 -13.51 9.89
N HIS A 267 -22.65 -14.01 10.32
CA HIS A 267 -21.40 -13.25 10.35
C HIS A 267 -20.84 -12.90 8.95
N THR A 268 -21.29 -13.61 7.90
CA THR A 268 -20.83 -13.38 6.52
C THR A 268 -21.80 -12.53 5.68
N ARG A 269 -23.06 -12.41 6.11
CA ARG A 269 -24.15 -11.77 5.35
C ARG A 269 -23.86 -10.32 4.99
N LEU A 270 -23.35 -9.53 5.93
CA LEU A 270 -23.00 -8.14 5.66
C LEU A 270 -21.91 -8.04 4.58
N ALA A 271 -20.87 -8.88 4.65
CA ALA A 271 -19.80 -8.91 3.67
C ALA A 271 -20.34 -9.26 2.27
N TRP A 272 -21.19 -10.28 2.20
CA TRP A 272 -21.88 -10.70 0.98
C TRP A 272 -22.69 -9.56 0.36
N LEU A 273 -23.52 -8.89 1.16
CA LEU A 273 -24.35 -7.77 0.72
C LEU A 273 -23.52 -6.58 0.24
N LYS A 274 -22.38 -6.26 0.89
CA LYS A 274 -21.44 -5.24 0.39
C LYS A 274 -20.97 -5.57 -1.03
N GLY A 275 -20.73 -6.85 -1.32
CA GLY A 275 -20.36 -7.35 -2.63
C GLY A 275 -21.45 -7.10 -3.68
N ILE A 276 -22.68 -7.47 -3.35
CA ILE A 276 -23.86 -7.26 -4.20
C ILE A 276 -24.06 -5.77 -4.47
N VAL A 277 -24.12 -4.94 -3.42
CA VAL A 277 -24.29 -3.48 -3.54
C VAL A 277 -23.25 -2.89 -4.46
N ARG A 278 -21.98 -3.33 -4.35
CA ARG A 278 -20.92 -2.87 -5.26
C ARG A 278 -21.18 -3.24 -6.71
N ALA A 279 -21.55 -4.49 -7.00
CA ALA A 279 -21.81 -4.95 -8.36
C ALA A 279 -23.01 -4.23 -9.00
N THR A 280 -24.09 -4.03 -8.25
CA THR A 280 -25.31 -3.41 -8.75
C THR A 280 -25.18 -1.89 -8.86
N SER A 281 -24.47 -1.25 -7.93
CA SER A 281 -24.22 0.20 -8.00
C SER A 281 -23.43 0.60 -9.25
N ASP A 282 -22.51 -0.25 -9.72
CA ASP A 282 -21.72 -0.01 -10.92
C ASP A 282 -22.55 -0.07 -12.22
N LYS A 283 -23.72 -0.72 -12.20
CA LYS A 283 -24.60 -0.91 -13.37
C LYS A 283 -25.84 -0.01 -13.36
N ALA A 284 -26.55 0.03 -12.24
CA ALA A 284 -27.85 0.69 -12.10
C ALA A 284 -28.00 1.18 -10.65
N PRO A 285 -27.49 2.38 -10.31
CA PRO A 285 -27.50 2.87 -8.95
C PRO A 285 -28.90 3.16 -8.40
N GLU A 286 -29.86 3.58 -9.23
CA GLU A 286 -31.24 3.83 -8.80
C GLU A 286 -31.96 2.54 -8.39
N ASP A 287 -31.88 1.50 -9.23
CA ASP A 287 -32.41 0.16 -8.93
C ASP A 287 -31.74 -0.44 -7.67
N ASN A 288 -30.45 -0.18 -7.49
CA ASN A 288 -29.73 -0.60 -6.29
C ASN A 288 -30.31 0.05 -5.02
N LEU A 289 -30.67 1.33 -5.06
CA LEU A 289 -31.26 2.02 -3.91
C LEU A 289 -32.63 1.45 -3.57
N GLU A 290 -33.47 1.20 -4.57
CA GLU A 290 -34.77 0.54 -4.35
C GLU A 290 -34.59 -0.85 -3.74
N TRP A 291 -33.62 -1.63 -4.22
CA TRP A 291 -33.33 -2.95 -3.66
C TRP A 291 -32.84 -2.88 -2.21
N ILE A 292 -31.97 -1.92 -1.86
CA ILE A 292 -31.47 -1.74 -0.48
C ILE A 292 -32.62 -1.42 0.49
N GLN A 293 -33.69 -0.73 0.05
CA GLN A 293 -34.86 -0.44 0.89
C GLN A 293 -35.57 -1.70 1.42
N ARG A 294 -35.41 -2.85 0.75
CA ARG A 294 -35.95 -4.13 1.23
C ARG A 294 -35.34 -4.58 2.55
N PHE A 295 -34.16 -4.06 2.87
CA PHE A 295 -33.44 -4.35 4.11
C PHE A 295 -33.63 -3.26 5.17
N ARG A 296 -34.56 -2.32 5.02
CA ARG A 296 -34.72 -1.15 5.91
C ARG A 296 -34.82 -1.47 7.41
N ASP A 297 -35.35 -2.64 7.75
CA ASP A 297 -35.56 -3.09 9.13
C ASP A 297 -34.40 -3.96 9.65
N GLU A 298 -33.40 -4.21 8.82
CA GLU A 298 -32.22 -5.03 9.13
C GLU A 298 -31.08 -4.19 9.70
N LYS A 299 -30.32 -4.77 10.64
CA LYS A 299 -29.22 -4.08 11.34
C LYS A 299 -28.11 -3.55 10.42
N TYR A 300 -27.97 -4.08 9.22
CA TYR A 300 -26.94 -3.70 8.26
C TYR A 300 -27.38 -2.61 7.27
N PHE A 301 -28.65 -2.21 7.27
CA PHE A 301 -29.19 -1.21 6.35
C PHE A 301 -28.41 0.10 6.28
N PRO A 302 -28.03 0.74 7.40
CA PRO A 302 -27.29 2.00 7.33
C PRO A 302 -25.94 1.83 6.63
N GLN A 303 -25.29 0.68 6.81
CA GLN A 303 -24.01 0.40 6.16
C GLN A 303 -24.20 0.19 4.65
N LEU A 304 -25.23 -0.56 4.24
CA LEU A 304 -25.54 -0.75 2.81
C LEU A 304 -25.84 0.58 2.11
N LEU A 305 -26.63 1.44 2.75
CA LEU A 305 -26.87 2.80 2.26
C LEU A 305 -25.56 3.57 2.09
N THR A 306 -24.67 3.57 3.09
CA THR A 306 -23.36 4.22 2.98
C THR A 306 -22.55 3.69 1.79
N TYR A 307 -22.47 2.37 1.60
CA TYR A 307 -21.73 1.79 0.48
C TYR A 307 -22.32 2.18 -0.89
N SER A 308 -23.65 2.22 -1.00
CA SER A 308 -24.33 2.67 -2.20
C SER A 308 -24.08 4.15 -2.48
N MET A 309 -24.20 5.01 -1.46
CA MET A 309 -23.92 6.45 -1.57
C MET A 309 -22.47 6.74 -1.96
N GLU A 310 -21.50 6.05 -1.36
CA GLU A 310 -20.08 6.18 -1.74
C GLU A 310 -19.83 5.72 -3.18
N SER A 311 -20.61 4.74 -3.68
CA SER A 311 -20.53 4.27 -5.05
C SER A 311 -21.14 5.26 -6.04
N LEU A 312 -22.36 5.74 -5.75
CA LEU A 312 -23.05 6.75 -6.55
C LEU A 312 -22.25 8.05 -6.59
N TYR A 313 -21.62 8.44 -5.48
CA TYR A 313 -20.75 9.61 -5.43
C TYR A 313 -19.67 9.52 -6.52
N ARG A 314 -19.00 8.37 -6.70
CA ARG A 314 -17.97 8.21 -7.75
C ARG A 314 -18.49 8.43 -9.18
N GLN A 315 -19.78 8.20 -9.42
CA GLN A 315 -20.40 8.39 -10.73
C GLN A 315 -20.99 9.80 -10.88
N ASN A 316 -21.66 10.30 -9.83
CA ASN A 316 -22.31 11.59 -9.80
C ASN A 316 -22.33 12.16 -8.36
N HIS A 317 -21.39 13.06 -8.08
CA HIS A 317 -21.19 13.65 -6.76
C HIS A 317 -22.45 14.37 -6.22
N SER A 318 -23.11 15.18 -7.06
CA SER A 318 -24.23 16.03 -6.63
C SER A 318 -25.49 15.22 -6.33
N VAL A 319 -25.75 14.18 -7.12
CA VAL A 319 -26.90 13.29 -6.89
C VAL A 319 -26.73 12.51 -5.59
N ALA A 320 -25.56 11.92 -5.34
CA ALA A 320 -25.29 11.22 -4.09
C ALA A 320 -25.40 12.13 -2.86
N LEU A 321 -24.87 13.36 -2.95
CA LEU A 321 -25.00 14.34 -1.87
C LEU A 321 -26.47 14.71 -1.65
N GLY A 322 -27.24 14.94 -2.71
CA GLY A 322 -28.68 15.21 -2.62
C GLY A 322 -29.45 14.11 -1.89
N TYR A 323 -29.14 12.85 -2.19
CA TYR A 323 -29.72 11.70 -1.47
C TYR A 323 -29.33 11.71 0.01
N VAL A 324 -28.03 11.82 0.34
CA VAL A 324 -27.57 11.83 1.74
C VAL A 324 -28.19 12.97 2.54
N MET A 325 -28.31 14.16 1.95
CA MET A 325 -28.91 15.33 2.62
C MET A 325 -30.43 15.18 2.83
N ALA A 326 -31.10 14.38 2.00
CA ALA A 326 -32.52 14.08 2.14
C ALA A 326 -32.82 12.94 3.14
N MET A 327 -31.80 12.19 3.60
CA MET A 327 -31.98 11.11 4.58
C MET A 327 -32.40 11.64 5.95
N ASP A 328 -33.02 10.77 6.75
CA ASP A 328 -33.20 11.01 8.18
C ASP A 328 -31.84 11.20 8.89
N GLU A 329 -31.91 11.79 10.08
CA GLU A 329 -30.74 12.18 10.86
C GLU A 329 -29.78 11.00 11.13
N VAL A 330 -30.33 9.82 11.45
CA VAL A 330 -29.53 8.63 11.78
C VAL A 330 -28.74 8.18 10.56
N ASN A 331 -29.41 8.00 9.43
CA ASN A 331 -28.74 7.54 8.21
C ASN A 331 -27.78 8.58 7.63
N ARG A 332 -28.11 9.88 7.71
CA ARG A 332 -27.22 10.96 7.29
C ARG A 332 -25.92 10.99 8.08
N ASN A 333 -26.00 10.85 9.41
CA ASN A 333 -24.82 10.82 10.28
C ASN A 333 -23.88 9.64 9.96
N ILE A 334 -24.41 8.56 9.40
CA ILE A 334 -23.64 7.35 9.05
C ILE A 334 -23.07 7.46 7.61
N ALA A 335 -23.83 8.01 6.66
CA ALA A 335 -23.44 8.06 5.25
C ALA A 335 -22.56 9.27 4.89
N LEU A 336 -22.86 10.46 5.44
CA LEU A 336 -22.17 11.70 5.11
C LEU A 336 -20.66 11.68 5.42
N PRO A 337 -20.17 11.07 6.52
CA PRO A 337 -18.73 10.94 6.76
C PRO A 337 -17.97 10.23 5.63
N GLY A 338 -18.59 9.27 4.94
CA GLY A 338 -17.99 8.59 3.80
C GLY A 338 -17.74 9.53 2.61
N LEU A 339 -18.72 10.40 2.33
CA LEU A 339 -18.64 11.42 1.29
C LEU A 339 -17.65 12.53 1.66
N ILE A 340 -17.64 12.96 2.93
CA ILE A 340 -16.66 13.92 3.45
C ILE A 340 -15.25 13.38 3.25
N ARG A 341 -14.97 12.13 3.65
CA ARG A 341 -13.65 11.50 3.48
C ARG A 341 -13.19 11.51 2.02
N ARG A 342 -14.09 11.21 1.09
CA ARG A 342 -13.78 11.16 -0.35
C ARG A 342 -13.58 12.54 -0.96
N THR A 343 -14.28 13.54 -0.43
CA THR A 343 -14.18 14.92 -0.91
C THR A 343 -12.95 15.59 -0.34
N ALA A 344 -12.65 15.39 0.94
CA ALA A 344 -11.52 16.00 1.63
C ALA A 344 -10.15 15.61 1.03
N SER A 345 -10.05 14.46 0.36
CA SER A 345 -8.81 14.08 -0.34
C SER A 345 -8.50 14.95 -1.57
N ASN A 346 -9.48 15.69 -2.10
CA ASN A 346 -9.31 16.56 -3.26
C ASN A 346 -9.65 18.03 -2.95
N ASP A 347 -10.70 18.26 -2.16
CA ASP A 347 -11.23 19.57 -1.77
C ASP A 347 -11.72 19.52 -0.32
N ALA A 348 -10.79 19.77 0.61
CA ALA A 348 -11.08 19.76 2.04
C ALA A 348 -11.93 20.95 2.49
N ALA A 349 -11.87 22.09 1.79
CA ALA A 349 -12.70 23.24 2.08
C ALA A 349 -14.17 22.93 1.82
N LEU A 350 -14.50 22.35 0.66
CA LEU A 350 -15.86 21.89 0.37
C LEU A 350 -16.32 20.84 1.38
N ALA A 351 -15.48 19.84 1.68
CA ALA A 351 -15.82 18.79 2.64
C ALA A 351 -16.13 19.34 4.04
N ALA A 352 -15.40 20.37 4.47
CA ALA A 352 -15.61 21.04 5.76
C ALA A 352 -16.99 21.71 5.86
N THR A 353 -17.55 22.19 4.75
CA THR A 353 -18.88 22.82 4.74
C THR A 353 -20.01 21.86 5.13
N TRP A 354 -19.78 20.55 5.05
CA TRP A 354 -20.77 19.52 5.36
C TRP A 354 -20.70 19.03 6.81
N LEU A 355 -19.67 19.41 7.58
CA LEU A 355 -19.52 19.00 8.99
C LEU A 355 -20.71 19.40 9.88
N PRO A 356 -21.33 20.59 9.72
CA PRO A 356 -22.49 20.98 10.53
C PRO A 356 -23.73 20.11 10.30
N GLU A 357 -23.84 19.44 9.15
CA GLU A 357 -24.97 18.56 8.81
C GLU A 357 -24.90 17.22 9.56
N ILE A 358 -23.76 16.91 10.20
CA ILE A 358 -23.62 15.74 11.08
C ILE A 358 -24.01 16.16 12.49
N THR A 359 -25.18 15.75 12.96
CA THR A 359 -25.71 16.13 14.28
C THR A 359 -25.12 15.31 15.41
N ASP A 360 -24.79 14.04 15.16
CA ASP A 360 -24.13 13.17 16.14
C ASP A 360 -22.68 13.61 16.38
N ALA A 361 -22.34 13.85 17.65
CA ALA A 361 -21.04 14.39 18.03
C ALA A 361 -19.87 13.44 17.73
N SER A 362 -20.08 12.12 17.82
CA SER A 362 -19.06 11.12 17.57
C SER A 362 -18.72 11.06 16.08
N TYR A 363 -19.74 10.98 15.22
CA TYR A 363 -19.55 11.00 13.77
C TYR A 363 -18.96 12.33 13.29
N ARG A 364 -19.42 13.46 13.83
CA ARG A 364 -18.91 14.79 13.49
C ARG A 364 -17.45 14.95 13.88
N LYS A 365 -17.06 14.45 15.05
CA LYS A 365 -15.66 14.41 15.47
C LYS A 365 -14.79 13.64 14.48
N ALA A 366 -15.16 12.39 14.16
CA ALA A 366 -14.41 11.55 13.24
C ALA A 366 -14.31 12.15 11.81
N ALA A 367 -15.40 12.76 11.33
CA ALA A 367 -15.41 13.47 10.06
C ALA A 367 -14.51 14.72 10.09
N THR A 368 -14.49 15.47 11.20
CA THR A 368 -13.64 16.65 11.37
C THR A 368 -12.16 16.27 11.36
N GLU A 369 -11.77 15.22 12.09
CA GLU A 369 -10.41 14.67 12.07
C GLU A 369 -10.03 14.27 10.63
N THR A 370 -10.93 13.60 9.91
CA THR A 370 -10.71 13.20 8.51
C THR A 370 -10.48 14.39 7.58
N VAL A 371 -11.25 15.47 7.72
CA VAL A 371 -11.08 16.69 6.92
C VAL A 371 -9.70 17.27 7.16
N VAL A 372 -9.33 17.51 8.41
CA VAL A 372 -8.04 18.12 8.78
C VAL A 372 -6.86 17.26 8.36
N ASP A 373 -6.93 15.94 8.59
CA ASP A 373 -5.87 15.00 8.23
C ASP A 373 -5.58 14.94 6.73
N ASN A 374 -6.60 15.14 5.88
CA ASN A 374 -6.41 15.21 4.44
C ASN A 374 -5.99 16.62 4.01
N TRP A 375 -6.58 17.66 4.61
CA TRP A 375 -6.26 19.05 4.29
C TRP A 375 -4.78 19.33 4.54
N ILE A 376 -4.25 19.01 5.71
CA ILE A 376 -2.85 19.31 6.08
C ILE A 376 -1.84 18.60 5.15
N LYS A 377 -2.17 17.42 4.64
CA LYS A 377 -1.30 16.68 3.71
C LYS A 377 -1.09 17.43 2.39
N HIS A 378 -2.06 18.25 1.99
CA HIS A 378 -2.06 18.94 0.70
C HIS A 378 -1.84 20.45 0.84
N ASP A 379 -2.41 21.07 1.88
CA ASP A 379 -2.40 22.50 2.16
C ASP A 379 -2.54 22.78 3.67
N LEU A 380 -1.39 22.85 4.35
CA LEU A 380 -1.33 23.19 5.78
C LEU A 380 -1.83 24.61 6.06
N THR A 381 -1.47 25.58 5.21
CA THR A 381 -1.81 26.99 5.45
C THR A 381 -3.31 27.23 5.34
N GLY A 382 -3.98 26.63 4.35
CA GLY A 382 -5.44 26.70 4.24
C GLY A 382 -6.15 26.02 5.41
N ALA A 383 -5.64 24.87 5.88
CA ALA A 383 -6.17 24.20 7.07
C ALA A 383 -6.04 25.09 8.32
N GLU A 384 -4.90 25.74 8.52
CA GLU A 384 -4.68 26.68 9.63
C GLU A 384 -5.64 27.88 9.60
N GLN A 385 -5.81 28.48 8.43
CA GLN A 385 -6.73 29.60 8.25
C GLN A 385 -8.17 29.18 8.57
N TRP A 386 -8.62 28.06 7.99
CA TRP A 386 -9.95 27.53 8.27
C TRP A 386 -10.17 27.27 9.77
N ILE A 387 -9.21 26.64 10.46
CA ILE A 387 -9.30 26.37 11.90
C ILE A 387 -9.39 27.67 12.72
N ASN A 388 -8.63 28.70 12.36
CA ASN A 388 -8.65 29.99 13.05
C ASN A 388 -10.00 30.71 12.87
N ASP A 389 -10.61 30.57 11.70
CA ASP A 389 -11.89 31.19 11.35
C ASP A 389 -13.10 30.45 11.94
N LEU A 390 -12.92 29.21 12.44
CA LEU A 390 -14.00 28.47 13.07
C LEU A 390 -14.51 29.16 14.35
N PRO A 391 -15.83 29.17 14.58
CA PRO A 391 -16.39 29.58 15.86
C PRO A 391 -15.95 28.61 16.97
N GLU A 392 -15.92 29.10 18.21
CA GLU A 392 -15.63 28.27 19.37
C GLU A 392 -16.65 27.12 19.49
N GLY A 393 -16.17 25.88 19.66
CA GLY A 393 -17.01 24.69 19.77
C GLY A 393 -16.29 23.39 19.40
N ASP A 394 -17.05 22.29 19.37
CA ASP A 394 -16.50 20.93 19.21
C ASP A 394 -15.69 20.74 17.92
N ILE A 395 -16.12 21.35 16.81
CA ILE A 395 -15.42 21.25 15.52
C ILE A 395 -14.04 21.90 15.62
N LYS A 396 -13.95 23.11 16.19
CA LYS A 396 -12.68 23.83 16.37
C LYS A 396 -11.75 23.08 17.30
N ASP A 397 -12.26 22.61 18.42
CA ASP A 397 -11.50 21.83 19.41
C ASP A 397 -10.94 20.53 18.80
N THR A 398 -11.77 19.82 18.02
CA THR A 398 -11.36 18.59 17.32
C THR A 398 -10.34 18.88 16.23
N ALA A 399 -10.55 19.95 15.46
CA ALA A 399 -9.66 20.31 14.36
C ALA A 399 -8.27 20.73 14.86
N LEU A 400 -8.21 21.54 15.92
CA LEU A 400 -6.97 21.88 16.62
C LEU A 400 -6.25 20.62 17.14
N ALA A 401 -7.00 19.67 17.72
CA ALA A 401 -6.44 18.42 18.21
C ALA A 401 -5.85 17.55 17.09
N SER A 402 -6.58 17.35 15.98
CA SER A 402 -6.09 16.60 14.82
C SER A 402 -4.87 17.28 14.19
N MET A 403 -4.88 18.62 14.06
CA MET A 403 -3.74 19.38 13.55
C MET A 403 -2.48 19.18 14.40
N MET A 404 -2.61 19.16 15.73
CA MET A 404 -1.49 18.87 16.63
C MET A 404 -0.93 17.45 16.47
N ILE A 405 -1.79 16.47 16.18
CA ILE A 405 -1.38 15.06 16.05
C ILE A 405 -0.73 14.81 14.68
N HIS A 406 -1.28 15.36 13.59
CA HIS A 406 -0.94 14.98 12.23
C HIS A 406 -0.14 16.01 11.43
N GLY A 407 -0.18 17.29 11.82
CA GLY A 407 0.45 18.38 11.07
C GLY A 407 1.91 18.65 11.38
N GLY A 408 2.58 17.82 12.19
CA GLY A 408 3.96 18.08 12.59
C GLY A 408 4.12 19.34 13.45
N ALA A 409 3.02 19.96 13.91
CA ALA A 409 2.95 21.08 14.87
C ALA A 409 3.26 20.66 16.32
N ALA A 410 4.12 19.66 16.40
CA ALA A 410 4.97 19.21 17.48
C ALA A 410 5.49 20.39 18.36
N GLU A 411 5.71 21.58 17.77
CA GLU A 411 6.18 22.80 18.46
C GLU A 411 5.08 23.66 19.09
N ASN A 412 3.80 23.45 18.80
CA ASN A 412 2.71 24.36 19.20
C ASN A 412 1.91 23.85 20.41
N VAL A 413 2.58 23.73 21.56
CA VAL A 413 1.92 23.64 22.89
C VAL A 413 0.91 24.79 23.09
N SER A 414 1.16 25.93 22.44
CA SER A 414 0.25 27.09 22.40
C SER A 414 -1.11 26.80 21.75
N LEU A 415 -1.19 25.95 20.72
CA LEU A 415 -2.46 25.60 20.06
C LEU A 415 -3.40 24.82 20.99
N ALA A 416 -2.84 23.95 21.85
CA ALA A 416 -3.65 23.26 22.84
C ALA A 416 -4.24 24.17 23.92
N ALA A 417 -3.64 25.35 24.18
CA ALA A 417 -4.26 26.34 25.07
C ALA A 417 -5.59 26.87 24.50
N ASN A 418 -5.76 26.81 23.17
CA ASN A 418 -6.96 27.26 22.47
C ASN A 418 -8.07 26.20 22.44
N ILE A 419 -7.76 24.91 22.66
CA ILE A 419 -8.76 23.83 22.75
C ILE A 419 -9.55 23.99 24.05
N LYS A 420 -10.85 24.30 24.04
CA LYS A 420 -11.62 24.54 25.27
C LYS A 420 -11.94 23.26 26.02
N ASN A 421 -12.33 22.20 25.31
CA ASN A 421 -12.66 20.91 25.89
C ASN A 421 -11.44 20.25 26.53
N ARG A 422 -11.52 20.01 27.84
CA ARG A 422 -10.39 19.48 28.65
C ARG A 422 -9.95 18.09 28.18
N GLU A 423 -10.88 17.18 27.88
CA GLU A 423 -10.55 15.82 27.44
C GLU A 423 -9.88 15.82 26.06
N THR A 424 -10.40 16.63 25.14
CA THR A 424 -9.84 16.78 23.79
C THR A 424 -8.45 17.41 23.83
N ARG A 425 -8.27 18.43 24.68
CA ARG A 425 -6.96 19.05 24.93
C ARG A 425 -5.94 18.03 25.47
N LEU A 426 -6.34 17.23 26.45
CA LEU A 426 -5.52 16.18 27.04
C LEU A 426 -5.12 15.11 26.02
N ALA A 427 -6.08 14.65 25.20
CA ALA A 427 -5.85 13.66 24.16
C ALA A 427 -4.90 14.18 23.07
N ALA A 428 -5.06 15.44 22.66
CA ALA A 428 -4.17 16.10 21.69
C ALA A 428 -2.72 16.16 22.21
N TYR A 429 -2.53 16.57 23.47
CA TYR A 429 -1.21 16.58 24.12
C TYR A 429 -0.58 15.18 24.14
N LEU A 430 -1.32 14.16 24.58
CA LEU A 430 -0.80 12.79 24.65
C LEU A 430 -0.50 12.18 23.28
N GLY A 431 -1.33 12.48 22.28
CA GLY A 431 -1.16 11.99 20.91
C GLY A 431 0.07 12.55 20.22
N SER A 432 0.37 13.84 20.43
CA SER A 432 1.52 14.53 19.81
C SER A 432 2.84 14.37 20.57
N THR A 433 2.84 14.16 21.90
CA THR A 433 4.06 14.28 22.71
C THR A 433 4.64 12.99 23.32
N MET A 434 3.92 11.86 23.41
CA MET A 434 4.25 10.91 24.47
C MET A 434 5.25 9.75 24.21
N PRO A 435 5.69 9.44 22.96
CA PRO A 435 6.97 8.71 22.83
C PRO A 435 8.00 9.42 21.96
N TYR A 436 7.56 10.30 21.05
CA TYR A 436 8.44 10.86 20.04
C TYR A 436 9.22 12.07 20.55
N TYR A 437 8.67 12.85 21.48
CA TYR A 437 9.31 14.07 21.98
C TYR A 437 10.32 13.84 23.11
N CYS A 438 10.12 12.88 24.02
CA CYS A 438 11.15 12.54 25.00
C CYS A 438 12.39 11.89 24.35
N ALA A 439 12.20 11.21 23.21
CA ALA A 439 13.27 10.62 22.40
C ALA A 439 13.87 11.59 21.36
N LYS A 440 13.08 12.48 20.73
CA LYS A 440 13.62 13.50 19.80
C LYS A 440 14.14 14.75 20.49
N ILE A 441 13.55 15.26 21.57
CA ILE A 441 14.21 16.35 22.32
C ILE A 441 15.54 15.85 22.85
N SER A 442 15.64 14.60 23.30
CA SER A 442 16.96 14.04 23.58
C SER A 442 17.80 14.05 22.30
N VAL A 443 17.46 13.37 21.21
CA VAL A 443 18.34 13.32 20.01
C VAL A 443 18.66 14.68 19.36
N SER A 444 17.70 15.58 19.16
CA SER A 444 17.90 16.91 18.54
C SER A 444 18.67 17.87 19.44
N PHE A 445 18.35 17.93 20.74
CA PHE A 445 19.14 18.71 21.71
C PHE A 445 20.54 18.12 21.83
N LEU A 446 20.66 16.80 21.88
CA LEU A 446 21.93 16.08 21.92
C LEU A 446 22.80 16.35 20.69
N GLN A 447 22.21 16.43 19.48
CA GLN A 447 22.94 16.76 18.25
C GLN A 447 23.41 18.22 18.18
N GLN A 448 22.75 19.14 18.89
CA GLN A 448 23.15 20.54 18.99
C GLN A 448 24.26 20.79 20.02
N ILE A 449 24.50 19.84 20.93
CA ILE A 449 25.65 19.89 21.83
C ILE A 449 26.84 19.32 21.06
N PRO A 450 27.91 20.09 20.79
CA PRO A 450 29.05 19.64 20.00
C PRO A 450 29.91 18.69 20.85
N LEU A 451 29.43 17.47 21.05
CA LEU A 451 30.11 16.43 21.84
C LEU A 451 30.83 15.43 20.93
N ASN A 452 32.11 15.21 21.20
CA ASN A 452 32.91 14.18 20.55
C ASN A 452 32.44 12.76 20.99
N PRO A 453 32.72 11.69 20.22
CA PRO A 453 32.33 10.31 20.54
C PRO A 453 32.71 9.82 21.95
N GLU A 454 33.80 10.34 22.51
CA GLU A 454 34.23 10.04 23.88
C GLU A 454 33.37 10.75 24.94
N GLN A 455 32.91 11.97 24.66
CA GLN A 455 32.02 12.73 25.55
C GLN A 455 30.61 12.13 25.60
N TRP A 456 30.15 11.51 24.51
CA TRP A 456 28.92 10.69 24.50
C TRP A 456 28.99 9.49 25.46
N ARG A 457 30.18 8.92 25.61
CA ARG A 457 30.44 7.79 26.51
C ARG A 457 30.72 8.23 27.95
N SER A 458 30.80 9.53 28.23
CA SER A 458 31.06 10.01 29.58
C SER A 458 29.88 9.75 30.53
N VAL A 459 30.20 9.57 31.81
CA VAL A 459 29.20 9.39 32.87
C VAL A 459 28.38 10.67 33.06
N GLU A 460 29.02 11.83 32.89
CA GLU A 460 28.39 13.14 33.04
C GLU A 460 27.27 13.38 32.03
N THR A 461 27.48 13.01 30.76
CA THR A 461 26.44 13.16 29.72
C THR A 461 25.22 12.29 30.03
N ARG A 462 25.43 11.04 30.48
CA ARG A 462 24.35 10.11 30.83
C ARG A 462 23.56 10.57 32.06
N LEU A 463 24.24 11.11 33.06
CA LEU A 463 23.60 11.75 34.21
C LEU A 463 22.73 12.93 33.78
N ARG A 464 23.32 13.89 33.03
CA ARG A 464 22.62 15.11 32.59
C ARG A 464 21.36 14.77 31.80
N LEU A 465 21.43 13.80 30.90
CA LEU A 465 20.29 13.34 30.12
C LEU A 465 19.17 12.78 30.99
N THR A 466 19.52 11.93 31.96
CA THR A 466 18.53 11.31 32.85
C THR A 466 17.87 12.34 33.77
N LEU A 467 18.64 13.32 34.26
CA LEU A 467 18.08 14.45 35.05
C LEU A 467 17.12 15.30 34.22
N ILE A 468 17.53 15.68 33.00
CA ILE A 468 16.70 16.46 32.08
C ILE A 468 15.40 15.71 31.76
N TYR A 469 15.49 14.40 31.50
CA TYR A 469 14.33 13.55 31.23
C TYR A 469 13.26 13.64 32.33
N TRP A 470 13.65 13.49 33.60
CA TRP A 470 12.70 13.53 34.72
C TRP A 470 12.13 14.92 34.99
N ILE A 471 12.93 15.97 34.79
CA ILE A 471 12.46 17.37 34.87
C ILE A 471 11.42 17.65 33.78
N LEU A 472 11.65 17.17 32.56
CA LEU A 472 10.68 17.29 31.46
C LEU A 472 9.39 16.53 31.76
N CYS A 473 9.49 15.30 32.29
CA CYS A 473 8.33 14.51 32.71
C CYS A 473 7.47 15.24 33.77
N TYR A 474 8.12 15.84 34.78
CA TYR A 474 7.44 16.62 35.81
C TYR A 474 6.74 17.87 35.25
N ARG A 475 7.45 18.64 34.42
CA ARG A 475 6.88 19.86 33.80
C ARG A 475 5.71 19.49 32.90
N TRP A 476 5.85 18.41 32.13
CA TRP A 476 4.80 17.92 31.24
C TRP A 476 3.56 17.47 32.01
N LEU A 477 3.71 16.68 33.10
CA LEU A 477 2.58 16.28 33.94
C LEU A 477 1.80 17.49 34.48
N ASN A 478 2.50 18.52 34.94
CA ASN A 478 1.87 19.73 35.49
C ASN A 478 1.28 20.66 34.42
N LEU A 479 1.62 20.47 33.14
CA LEU A 479 0.99 21.17 32.03
C LEU A 479 -0.35 20.52 31.65
N ILE A 480 -0.46 19.20 31.77
CA ILE A 480 -1.63 18.45 31.31
C ILE A 480 -2.61 18.11 32.43
N ILE A 481 -2.13 17.79 33.63
CA ILE A 481 -2.92 17.36 34.77
C ILE A 481 -2.79 18.39 35.90
N THR A 482 -3.85 18.59 36.68
CA THR A 482 -3.81 19.47 37.85
C THR A 482 -2.68 19.04 38.80
N PRO A 483 -1.78 19.95 39.20
CA PRO A 483 -0.62 19.61 40.02
C PRO A 483 -0.98 18.85 41.30
N ALA A 484 -0.25 17.78 41.58
CA ALA A 484 -0.39 16.99 42.80
C ALA A 484 0.96 16.69 43.44
N ARG A 485 0.92 16.34 44.74
CA ARG A 485 2.11 15.94 45.49
C ARG A 485 2.84 14.74 44.87
N VAL A 486 2.09 13.84 44.22
CA VAL A 486 2.66 12.66 43.53
C VAL A 486 3.61 13.07 42.40
N ASP A 487 3.37 14.20 41.74
CA ASP A 487 4.20 14.68 40.62
C ASP A 487 5.61 15.05 41.14
N GLN A 488 5.69 15.67 42.32
CA GLN A 488 6.95 15.96 43.00
C GLN A 488 7.66 14.68 43.44
N VAL A 489 6.92 13.67 43.93
CA VAL A 489 7.49 12.36 44.30
C VAL A 489 8.12 11.67 43.09
N ILE A 490 7.44 11.70 41.93
CA ILE A 490 7.97 11.16 40.66
C ILE A 490 9.29 11.86 40.30
N LEU A 491 9.33 13.20 40.35
CA LEU A 491 10.54 13.96 40.07
C LEU A 491 11.67 13.57 41.03
N THR A 492 11.42 13.56 42.34
CA THR A 492 12.45 13.24 43.35
C THR A 492 13.00 11.83 43.16
N LEU A 493 12.14 10.84 42.94
CA LEU A 493 12.57 9.46 42.67
C LEU A 493 13.43 9.39 41.40
N GLY A 494 13.01 10.06 40.33
CA GLY A 494 13.76 10.12 39.08
C GLY A 494 15.14 10.77 39.20
N LEU A 495 15.24 11.90 39.92
CA LEU A 495 16.50 12.61 40.17
C LEU A 495 17.44 11.80 41.07
N VAL A 496 16.92 11.19 42.14
CA VAL A 496 17.71 10.31 43.02
C VAL A 496 18.19 9.09 42.23
N GLY A 497 17.33 8.46 41.43
CA GLY A 497 17.72 7.38 40.53
C GLY A 497 18.89 7.81 39.63
N ALA A 498 18.74 8.93 38.91
CA ALA A 498 19.76 9.46 38.02
C ALA A 498 21.12 9.70 38.71
N LEU A 499 21.14 10.19 39.95
CA LEU A 499 22.37 10.35 40.73
C LEU A 499 23.04 9.01 41.06
N PHE A 500 22.26 7.97 41.36
CA PHE A 500 22.78 6.63 41.66
C PHE A 500 23.26 5.87 40.40
N LEU A 501 22.88 6.33 39.19
CA LEU A 501 23.50 5.87 37.95
C LEU A 501 25.00 6.22 37.93
N VAL A 502 25.40 7.38 38.46
CA VAL A 502 26.82 7.79 38.56
C VAL A 502 27.57 6.80 39.45
N LEU A 503 26.99 6.45 40.60
CA LEU A 503 27.60 5.49 41.52
C LEU A 503 27.84 4.13 40.85
N TYR A 504 26.89 3.68 40.03
CA TYR A 504 27.04 2.45 39.27
C TYR A 504 28.12 2.54 38.18
N VAL A 505 28.05 3.57 37.33
CA VAL A 505 28.92 3.68 36.15
C VAL A 505 30.36 4.05 36.52
N THR A 506 30.58 4.88 37.55
CA THR A 506 31.93 5.29 37.98
C THR A 506 32.76 4.12 38.48
N PHE A 507 32.14 3.11 39.10
CA PHE A 507 32.83 1.92 39.59
C PHE A 507 32.70 0.71 38.67
N LEU A 508 32.22 0.90 37.44
CA LEU A 508 32.08 -0.18 36.46
C LEU A 508 33.48 -0.67 36.03
N GLY A 509 33.77 -1.96 36.24
CA GLY A 509 35.07 -2.55 35.92
C GLY A 509 36.15 -2.44 37.03
N SER A 510 35.82 -1.91 38.21
CA SER A 510 36.73 -1.90 39.37
C SER A 510 36.61 -3.18 40.20
N ASP A 511 37.75 -3.76 40.61
CA ASP A 511 37.79 -4.97 41.44
C ASP A 511 37.88 -4.66 42.93
N GLY A 512 37.21 -5.47 43.75
CA GLY A 512 37.16 -5.34 45.22
C GLY A 512 35.74 -5.37 45.78
N ASP A 513 35.59 -5.90 47.00
CA ASP A 513 34.27 -6.12 47.64
C ASP A 513 33.52 -4.81 47.95
N THR A 514 34.25 -3.75 48.31
CA THR A 514 33.68 -2.41 48.51
C THR A 514 33.08 -1.85 47.22
N TYR A 515 33.79 -1.94 46.09
CA TYR A 515 33.30 -1.45 44.80
C TYR A 515 32.15 -2.31 44.25
N ARG A 516 32.18 -3.63 44.48
CA ARG A 516 31.05 -4.52 44.17
C ARG A 516 29.80 -4.11 44.94
N THR A 517 29.96 -3.76 46.21
CA THR A 517 28.86 -3.28 47.07
C THR A 517 28.31 -1.95 46.56
N LEU A 518 29.17 -0.98 46.24
CA LEU A 518 28.76 0.32 45.68
C LEU A 518 28.02 0.18 44.34
N ARG A 519 28.46 -0.70 43.44
CA ARG A 519 27.74 -1.00 42.19
C ARG A 519 26.37 -1.62 42.44
N ARG A 520 26.27 -2.55 43.39
CA ARG A 520 24.99 -3.20 43.74
C ARG A 520 23.98 -2.18 44.25
N TYR A 521 24.40 -1.29 45.15
CA TYR A 521 23.55 -0.19 45.63
C TYR A 521 23.19 0.78 44.51
N GLY A 522 24.16 1.20 43.68
CA GLY A 522 23.91 2.07 42.52
C GLY A 522 22.85 1.51 41.58
N THR A 523 22.96 0.21 41.25
CA THR A 523 22.02 -0.49 40.36
C THR A 523 20.63 -0.61 40.97
N VAL A 524 20.55 -1.08 42.22
CA VAL A 524 19.27 -1.30 42.92
C VAL A 524 18.50 0.01 43.11
N VAL A 525 19.19 1.08 43.51
CA VAL A 525 18.54 2.39 43.70
C VAL A 525 18.17 3.01 42.36
N PHE A 526 19.04 2.97 41.36
CA PHE A 526 18.73 3.47 40.01
C PHE A 526 17.47 2.79 39.45
N PHE A 527 17.48 1.47 39.31
CA PHE A 527 16.35 0.75 38.72
C PHE A 527 15.11 0.80 39.62
N GLY A 528 15.25 0.65 40.94
CA GLY A 528 14.11 0.68 41.84
C GLY A 528 13.38 2.02 41.83
N PHE A 529 14.12 3.13 41.89
CA PHE A 529 13.53 4.47 41.97
C PHE A 529 13.02 4.93 40.61
N THR A 530 13.75 4.68 39.52
CA THR A 530 13.28 5.03 38.17
C THR A 530 12.06 4.20 37.77
N PHE A 531 12.02 2.91 38.11
CA PHE A 531 10.86 2.06 37.86
C PHE A 531 9.64 2.50 38.68
N LEU A 532 9.82 2.81 39.98
CA LEU A 532 8.73 3.33 40.80
C LEU A 532 8.22 4.69 40.29
N ALA A 533 9.12 5.56 39.85
CA ALA A 533 8.77 6.83 39.22
C ALA A 533 7.98 6.60 37.92
N GLN A 534 8.36 5.64 37.09
CA GLN A 534 7.61 5.26 35.88
C GLN A 534 6.21 4.72 36.20
N LEU A 535 6.08 3.87 37.21
CA LEU A 535 4.78 3.32 37.63
C LEU A 535 3.85 4.41 38.18
N LEU A 536 4.37 5.29 39.03
CA LEU A 536 3.60 6.41 39.58
C LEU A 536 3.19 7.38 38.47
N PHE A 537 4.09 7.67 37.53
CA PHE A 537 3.81 8.47 36.34
C PHE A 537 2.70 7.84 35.49
N ALA A 538 2.76 6.53 35.23
CA ALA A 538 1.73 5.80 34.50
C ALA A 538 0.37 5.83 35.23
N LYS A 539 0.37 5.56 36.55
CA LYS A 539 -0.83 5.63 37.37
C LYS A 539 -1.46 7.02 37.35
N ARG A 540 -0.65 8.07 37.45
CA ARG A 540 -1.11 9.46 37.42
C ARG A 540 -1.87 9.78 36.13
N ILE A 541 -1.44 9.21 35.01
CA ILE A 541 -2.07 9.36 33.70
C ILE A 541 -3.37 8.54 33.60
N ILE A 542 -3.40 7.33 34.17
CA ILE A 542 -4.59 6.46 34.19
C ILE A 542 -5.70 7.07 35.05
N ASP A 543 -5.36 7.54 36.24
CA ASP A 543 -6.30 8.13 37.21
C ASP A 543 -6.89 9.46 36.70
N ALA A 544 -6.28 10.08 35.70
CA ALA A 544 -6.82 11.29 35.06
C ALA A 544 -7.99 11.00 34.08
N GLU A 545 -8.52 9.78 34.06
CA GLU A 545 -9.66 9.31 33.24
C GLU A 545 -9.55 9.72 31.76
N ILE A 546 -8.35 9.61 31.21
CA ILE A 546 -8.12 9.94 29.81
C ILE A 546 -8.75 8.84 28.95
N SER A 547 -9.95 9.13 28.46
CA SER A 547 -10.90 8.27 27.75
C SER A 547 -10.45 7.85 26.34
N SER A 548 -9.19 8.08 25.95
CA SER A 548 -8.67 7.72 24.63
C SER A 548 -8.19 6.25 24.57
N PRO A 549 -8.80 5.38 23.73
CA PRO A 549 -8.37 4.00 23.52
C PRO A 549 -6.93 3.89 22.99
N MET A 550 -6.47 4.90 22.22
CA MET A 550 -5.14 4.95 21.64
C MET A 550 -4.04 5.11 22.70
N VAL A 551 -4.36 5.83 23.79
CA VAL A 551 -3.51 5.94 24.98
C VAL A 551 -3.46 4.59 25.70
N ARG A 552 -4.60 3.94 25.94
CA ARG A 552 -4.61 2.60 26.58
C ARG A 552 -3.82 1.55 25.79
N TRP A 553 -3.88 1.57 24.45
CA TRP A 553 -3.19 0.60 23.60
C TRP A 553 -1.66 0.83 23.53
N LYS A 554 -1.21 2.07 23.30
CA LYS A 554 0.23 2.40 23.27
C LYS A 554 0.91 2.13 24.62
N TYR A 555 0.20 2.33 25.74
CA TYR A 555 0.72 2.04 27.08
C TYR A 555 0.73 0.54 27.42
N ARG A 556 -0.23 -0.26 26.95
CA ARG A 556 -0.15 -1.71 27.10
C ARG A 556 1.09 -2.29 26.43
N MET A 557 1.52 -1.75 25.29
CA MET A 557 2.77 -2.16 24.65
C MET A 557 4.03 -1.74 25.43
N ALA A 558 4.03 -0.55 26.02
CA ALA A 558 5.19 -0.02 26.75
C ALA A 558 5.44 -0.68 28.12
N ILE A 559 4.44 -1.39 28.68
CA ILE A 559 4.60 -2.17 29.93
C ILE A 559 5.23 -3.55 29.66
N PHE A 560 5.30 -3.99 28.39
CA PHE A 560 5.87 -5.28 27.97
C PHE A 560 7.28 -5.20 27.36
N ILE A 561 7.89 -4.01 27.33
CA ILE A 561 9.31 -3.78 26.97
C ILE A 561 10.04 -3.35 28.24
#